data_AF-A0A9P7JUR4-F1
#
_entry.id   AF-A0A9P7JUR4-F1
#
_cell.length_a   1.000
_cell.length_b   1.000
_cell.length_c   1.000
_cell.angle_alpha   90.00
_cell.angle_beta   90.00
_cell.angle_gamma   90.00
#
_symmetry.space_group_name_H-M   'P 1'
#
loop_
_entity.id
_entity.type
_entity.pdbx_description
1 polymer ?
#
loop_
_entity_poly.entity_id
_entity_poly.type
_entity_poly.pdbx_seq_one_letter_code
_entity_poly.pdbx_strand_id
1 'polypeptide(L)'
;MAPAAANYYSAPPHAHQKQRGYRICDTCGAVENPVAQKFRLCGGCMTTQYCSTECQKSHWPSHKTICQHTAAQMSGAKQQAIGPAYPDENLAKYLRKFTSTHSSLLGWAGFQALQLKRLPANIRQSALLIELSYNAHAESLYRFSVANTHIVSRTFVTSHDPLVAADISRREERCRRSGGIGTLVILVQCGGISQVMPVEVDPPSKISWDPRDDWAEVLRHFVESGRTDFKPISTTARGVVYG
;
A
#
# COMPACT_ATOMS: atom_id res chain seq x y z
N MET A 1 25.39 -11.95 -1.77
CA MET A 1 23.91 -11.94 -1.78
C MET A 1 23.45 -10.98 -2.88
N ALA A 2 22.49 -11.38 -3.72
CA ALA A 2 21.88 -10.46 -4.68
C ALA A 2 21.00 -9.43 -3.94
N PRO A 3 20.98 -8.15 -4.36
CA PRO A 3 20.09 -7.13 -3.77
C PRO A 3 18.63 -7.57 -3.88
N ALA A 4 17.73 -7.04 -3.05
CA ALA A 4 16.33 -7.47 -3.07
C ALA A 4 15.46 -6.78 -4.11
N ALA A 5 15.93 -5.65 -4.64
CA ALA A 5 15.23 -4.85 -5.64
C ALA A 5 16.12 -4.67 -6.88
N ALA A 6 15.50 -4.65 -8.05
CA ALA A 6 16.17 -4.55 -9.34
C ALA A 6 17.06 -3.30 -9.44
N ASN A 7 16.64 -2.25 -8.75
CA ASN A 7 17.23 -0.92 -8.80
C ASN A 7 17.88 -0.51 -7.49
N TYR A 8 18.18 -1.45 -6.58
CA TYR A 8 18.71 -1.16 -5.23
C TYR A 8 19.91 -0.20 -5.25
N TYR A 9 20.86 -0.40 -6.18
CA TYR A 9 22.07 0.43 -6.31
C TYR A 9 22.03 1.46 -7.45
N SER A 10 20.92 1.54 -8.19
CA SER A 10 20.78 2.52 -9.27
C SER A 10 20.55 3.91 -8.68
N ALA A 11 21.22 4.92 -9.22
CA ALA A 11 20.95 6.31 -8.89
C ALA A 11 19.46 6.64 -9.12
N PRO A 12 18.80 7.43 -8.25
CA PRO A 12 17.41 7.83 -8.45
C PRO A 12 17.31 8.52 -9.80
N PRO A 13 16.55 7.98 -10.77
CA PRO A 13 16.61 8.54 -12.10
C PRO A 13 15.82 9.86 -12.14
N HIS A 14 16.32 10.85 -12.87
CA HIS A 14 15.61 12.10 -13.09
C HIS A 14 14.35 11.81 -13.91
N ALA A 15 13.19 11.89 -13.25
CA ALA A 15 11.85 11.83 -13.84
C ALA A 15 11.55 10.60 -14.72
N HIS A 16 11.44 9.41 -14.11
CA HIS A 16 10.66 8.34 -14.73
C HIS A 16 9.18 8.41 -14.32
N GLN A 17 8.31 8.23 -15.32
CA GLN A 17 6.88 8.01 -15.15
C GLN A 17 6.65 6.97 -14.05
N LYS A 18 5.89 7.36 -13.01
CA LYS A 18 5.50 6.47 -11.91
C LYS A 18 4.81 5.22 -12.48
N GLN A 19 5.56 4.12 -12.64
CA GLN A 19 4.97 2.82 -12.93
C GLN A 19 4.31 2.33 -11.64
N ARG A 20 3.06 2.76 -11.48
CA ARG A 20 2.16 2.22 -10.47
C ARG A 20 1.88 0.79 -10.94
N GLY A 21 1.99 -0.20 -10.04
CA GLY A 21 1.72 -1.60 -10.37
C GLY A 21 0.32 -1.80 -10.97
N TYR A 22 -0.03 -3.04 -11.30
CA TYR A 22 -1.34 -3.40 -11.86
C TYR A 22 -2.50 -2.84 -11.02
N ARG A 23 -3.19 -1.80 -11.50
CA ARG A 23 -4.33 -1.18 -10.82
C ARG A 23 -5.63 -1.59 -11.50
N ILE A 24 -6.67 -1.85 -10.72
CA ILE A 24 -7.99 -2.21 -11.23
C ILE A 24 -9.04 -1.19 -10.76
N CYS A 25 -9.93 -0.75 -11.65
CA CYS A 25 -10.97 0.22 -11.34
C CYS A 25 -11.95 -0.38 -10.33
N ASP A 26 -12.24 0.34 -9.24
CA ASP A 26 -13.16 -0.11 -8.18
C ASP A 26 -14.64 -0.10 -8.59
N THR A 27 -14.97 0.46 -9.77
CA THR A 27 -16.33 0.43 -10.32
C THR A 27 -16.51 -0.66 -11.37
N CYS A 28 -15.68 -0.66 -12.42
CA CYS A 28 -15.93 -1.48 -13.62
C CYS A 28 -14.95 -2.65 -13.80
N GLY A 29 -13.95 -2.80 -12.93
CA GLY A 29 -12.98 -3.88 -13.08
C GLY A 29 -11.96 -3.68 -14.20
N ALA A 30 -11.97 -2.55 -14.91
CA ALA A 30 -10.96 -2.25 -15.93
C ALA A 30 -9.55 -2.26 -15.32
N VAL A 31 -8.62 -2.82 -16.05
CA VAL A 31 -7.20 -2.85 -15.70
C VAL A 31 -6.52 -1.59 -16.21
N GLU A 32 -5.70 -0.95 -15.40
CA GLU A 32 -4.96 0.23 -15.80
C GLU A 32 -3.96 -0.13 -16.90
N ASN A 33 -4.06 0.57 -18.02
CA ASN A 33 -3.00 0.67 -19.00
C ASN A 33 -2.34 2.04 -18.81
N PRO A 34 -1.14 2.14 -18.22
CA PRO A 34 -0.50 3.41 -17.93
C PRO A 34 -0.24 4.30 -19.16
N VAL A 35 -0.18 3.70 -20.36
CA VAL A 35 0.02 4.40 -21.63
C VAL A 35 -1.31 4.98 -22.16
N ALA A 36 -2.39 4.21 -22.05
CA ALA A 36 -3.68 4.60 -22.63
C ALA A 36 -4.59 5.37 -21.66
N GLN A 37 -4.62 5.00 -20.38
CA GLN A 37 -5.54 5.57 -19.40
C GLN A 37 -4.99 5.49 -17.99
N LYS A 38 -4.67 6.64 -17.41
CA LYS A 38 -4.20 6.74 -16.03
C LYS A 38 -5.36 6.84 -15.06
N PHE A 39 -5.45 5.89 -14.13
CA PHE A 39 -6.51 5.87 -13.12
C PHE A 39 -6.25 6.95 -12.06
N ARG A 40 -7.32 7.44 -11.44
CA ARG A 40 -7.25 8.45 -10.37
C ARG A 40 -7.72 7.84 -9.06
N LEU A 41 -7.06 8.21 -7.97
CA LEU A 41 -7.55 7.91 -6.63
C LEU A 41 -8.68 8.88 -6.27
N CYS A 42 -9.63 8.41 -5.48
CA CYS A 42 -10.65 9.26 -4.87
C CYS A 42 -9.97 10.35 -4.02
N GLY A 43 -10.24 11.63 -4.29
CA GLY A 43 -9.58 12.73 -3.59
C GLY A 43 -9.87 12.80 -2.09
N GLY A 44 -10.99 12.22 -1.63
CA GLY A 44 -11.36 12.16 -0.21
C GLY A 44 -10.53 11.14 0.56
N CYS A 45 -10.71 9.85 0.25
CA CYS A 45 -10.09 8.73 0.97
C CYS A 45 -8.70 8.31 0.45
N MET A 46 -8.34 8.69 -0.79
CA MET A 46 -7.12 8.27 -1.51
C MET A 46 -6.85 6.75 -1.51
N THR A 47 -7.89 5.95 -1.31
CA THR A 47 -7.81 4.48 -1.22
C THR A 47 -8.45 3.84 -2.44
N THR A 48 -9.65 4.29 -2.82
CA THR A 48 -10.40 3.79 -3.97
C THR A 48 -9.90 4.44 -5.27
N GLN A 49 -9.86 3.68 -6.37
CA GLN A 49 -9.32 4.12 -7.66
C GLN A 49 -10.29 3.89 -8.82
N TYR A 50 -10.27 4.83 -9.77
CA TYR A 50 -11.22 4.85 -10.89
C TYR A 50 -10.50 5.11 -12.22
N CYS A 51 -10.96 4.45 -13.28
CA CYS A 51 -10.47 4.72 -14.63
C CYS A 51 -10.99 6.05 -15.18
N SER A 52 -12.16 6.51 -14.73
CA SER A 52 -12.79 7.74 -15.21
C SER A 52 -13.66 8.42 -14.14
N THR A 53 -14.05 9.67 -14.40
CA THR A 53 -14.97 10.44 -13.56
C THR A 53 -16.37 9.81 -13.53
N GLU A 54 -16.78 9.13 -14.59
CA GLU A 54 -18.07 8.47 -14.72
C GLU A 54 -18.12 7.24 -13.80
N CYS A 55 -17.04 6.44 -13.79
CA CYS A 55 -16.89 5.33 -12.85
C CYS A 55 -16.94 5.83 -11.39
N GLN A 56 -16.28 6.95 -11.08
CA GLN A 56 -16.33 7.54 -9.74
C GLN A 56 -17.76 7.97 -9.36
N LYS A 57 -18.47 8.68 -10.25
CA LYS A 57 -19.85 9.14 -9.99
C LYS A 57 -20.82 7.97 -9.82
N SER A 58 -20.69 6.94 -10.66
CA SER A 58 -21.52 5.73 -10.60
C SER A 58 -21.30 4.94 -9.29
N HIS A 59 -20.06 4.86 -8.80
CA HIS A 59 -19.75 4.19 -7.53
C HIS A 59 -20.05 5.04 -6.30
N TRP A 60 -20.25 6.36 -6.44
CA TRP A 60 -20.42 7.28 -5.31
C TRP A 60 -21.50 6.87 -4.30
N PRO A 61 -22.72 6.43 -4.70
CA PRO A 61 -23.77 6.07 -3.75
C PRO A 61 -23.35 5.00 -2.74
N SER A 62 -22.62 3.96 -3.18
CA SER A 62 -22.11 2.90 -2.30
C SER A 62 -20.75 3.25 -1.68
N HIS A 63 -19.94 4.08 -2.32
CA HIS A 63 -18.63 4.50 -1.82
C HIS A 63 -18.69 5.59 -0.73
N LYS A 64 -19.72 6.44 -0.74
CA LYS A 64 -19.79 7.67 0.06
C LYS A 64 -19.52 7.42 1.55
N THR A 65 -20.19 6.43 2.13
CA THR A 65 -20.10 6.12 3.56
C THR A 65 -18.67 5.75 3.98
N ILE A 66 -18.03 4.81 3.28
CA ILE A 66 -16.65 4.43 3.58
C ILE A 66 -15.67 5.57 3.27
N CYS A 67 -15.91 6.35 2.22
CA CYS A 67 -15.07 7.50 1.88
C CYS A 67 -15.05 8.53 3.02
N GLN A 68 -16.23 8.89 3.53
CA GLN A 68 -16.38 9.82 4.64
C GLN A 68 -15.78 9.24 5.93
N HIS A 69 -15.99 7.95 6.21
CA HIS A 69 -15.40 7.28 7.37
C HIS A 69 -13.87 7.33 7.34
N THR A 70 -13.25 6.89 6.24
CA THR A 70 -11.79 6.91 6.07
C THR A 70 -11.23 8.33 6.11
N ALA A 71 -11.93 9.31 5.53
CA ALA A 71 -11.51 10.71 5.60
C ALA A 71 -11.60 11.25 7.05
N ALA A 72 -12.63 10.87 7.80
CA ALA A 72 -12.89 11.31 9.16
C ALA A 72 -11.90 10.71 10.17
N GLN A 73 -11.62 9.41 10.11
CA GLN A 73 -10.61 8.74 10.97
C GLN A 73 -9.24 9.42 10.87
N MET A 74 -8.90 9.93 9.68
CA MET A 74 -7.66 10.66 9.42
C MET A 74 -7.67 12.10 9.94
N SER A 75 -8.84 12.75 10.01
CA SER A 75 -8.98 14.09 10.60
C SER A 75 -9.19 14.07 12.12
N GLY A 76 -9.75 12.99 12.67
CA GLY A 76 -10.01 12.79 14.10
C GLY A 76 -8.73 12.63 14.94
N ALA A 77 -7.61 12.32 14.30
CA ALA A 77 -6.27 12.45 14.86
C ALA A 77 -5.91 13.88 15.36
N LYS A 78 -6.75 14.89 15.06
CA LYS A 78 -6.67 16.23 15.65
C LYS A 78 -7.10 16.29 17.12
N GLN A 79 -7.81 15.29 17.66
CA GLN A 79 -8.43 15.32 19.00
C GLN A 79 -7.83 14.35 20.02
N GLN A 80 -7.14 13.30 19.57
CA GLN A 80 -6.22 12.59 20.46
C GLN A 80 -4.92 13.37 20.44
N ALA A 81 -4.50 13.89 21.60
CA ALA A 81 -3.22 14.55 21.76
C ALA A 81 -2.15 13.65 21.14
N ILE A 82 -1.71 14.00 19.93
CA ILE A 82 -0.43 13.58 19.42
C ILE A 82 0.51 14.09 20.51
N GLY A 83 1.09 13.18 21.30
CA GLY A 83 2.01 13.58 22.36
C GLY A 83 3.05 14.57 21.81
N PRO A 84 3.82 15.26 22.65
CA PRO A 84 4.73 16.34 22.26
C PRO A 84 5.72 16.02 21.11
N ALA A 85 5.82 14.76 20.69
CA ALA A 85 6.62 14.27 19.58
C ALA A 85 6.25 14.80 18.18
N TYR A 86 4.97 15.04 17.83
CA TYR A 86 4.63 15.39 16.42
C TYR A 86 3.52 16.47 16.28
N PRO A 87 3.87 17.78 16.33
CA PRO A 87 2.90 18.88 16.32
C PRO A 87 2.33 19.26 14.93
N ASP A 88 2.71 18.56 13.85
CA ASP A 88 2.31 18.96 12.50
C ASP A 88 0.87 18.53 12.19
N GLU A 89 -0.05 19.49 12.09
CA GLU A 89 -1.45 19.26 11.73
C GLU A 89 -1.65 18.59 10.35
N ASN A 90 -0.61 18.61 9.49
CA ASN A 90 -0.62 17.98 8.18
C ASN A 90 -0.13 16.52 8.20
N LEU A 91 0.22 15.96 9.36
CA LEU A 91 0.77 14.60 9.46
C LEU A 91 -0.10 13.56 8.74
N ALA A 92 -1.43 13.60 8.94
CA ALA A 92 -2.36 12.71 8.26
C ALA A 92 -2.33 12.85 6.72
N LYS A 93 -2.18 14.08 6.22
CA LYS A 93 -2.06 14.37 4.78
C LYS A 93 -0.73 13.85 4.23
N TYR A 94 0.35 13.99 4.98
CA TYR A 94 1.67 13.49 4.59
C TYR A 94 1.71 11.97 4.60
N LEU A 95 1.13 11.32 5.61
CA LEU A 95 1.01 9.87 5.70
C LEU A 95 0.24 9.30 4.50
N ARG A 96 -0.89 9.94 4.14
CA ARG A 96 -1.66 9.58 2.95
C ARG A 96 -0.86 9.71 1.64
N LYS A 97 -0.03 10.76 1.55
CA LYS A 97 0.84 10.96 0.40
C LYS A 97 1.94 9.90 0.36
N PHE A 98 2.50 9.55 1.50
CA PHE A 98 3.54 8.54 1.64
C PHE A 98 3.03 7.17 1.20
N THR A 99 1.89 6.70 1.73
CA THR A 99 1.29 5.41 1.39
C THR A 99 0.92 5.29 -0.09
N SER A 100 0.36 6.36 -0.67
CA SER A 100 0.07 6.42 -2.10
C SER A 100 1.33 6.41 -2.97
N THR A 101 2.42 6.96 -2.47
CA THR A 101 3.69 7.05 -3.22
C THR A 101 4.47 5.74 -3.16
N HIS A 102 4.45 5.05 -2.03
CA HIS A 102 5.17 3.79 -1.82
C HIS A 102 4.27 2.56 -1.96
N SER A 103 3.11 2.66 -2.62
CA SER A 103 2.11 1.58 -2.66
C SER A 103 2.67 0.25 -3.15
N SER A 104 3.53 0.26 -4.19
CA SER A 104 4.17 -0.94 -4.72
C SER A 104 5.14 -1.57 -3.73
N LEU A 105 5.98 -0.75 -3.07
CA LEU A 105 6.92 -1.18 -2.05
C LEU A 105 6.21 -1.77 -0.84
N LEU A 106 5.17 -1.09 -0.35
CA LEU A 106 4.38 -1.53 0.81
C LEU A 106 3.64 -2.84 0.50
N GLY A 107 3.01 -2.95 -0.67
CA GLY A 107 2.35 -4.17 -1.13
C GLY A 107 3.32 -5.36 -1.23
N TRP A 108 4.50 -5.14 -1.80
CA TRP A 108 5.56 -6.15 -1.85
C TRP A 108 6.03 -6.56 -0.45
N ALA A 109 6.32 -5.59 0.42
CA ALA A 109 6.77 -5.85 1.79
C ALA A 109 5.74 -6.67 2.58
N GLY A 110 4.45 -6.31 2.48
CA GLY A 110 3.37 -7.05 3.13
C GLY A 110 3.21 -8.48 2.60
N PHE A 111 3.40 -8.69 1.29
CA PHE A 111 3.38 -10.04 0.73
C PHE A 111 4.55 -10.89 1.26
N GLN A 112 5.76 -10.33 1.29
CA GLN A 112 6.96 -11.03 1.79
C GLN A 112 6.82 -11.34 3.29
N ALA A 113 6.41 -10.35 4.09
CA ALA A 113 6.21 -10.49 5.52
C ALA A 113 5.22 -11.60 5.87
N LEU A 114 4.12 -11.72 5.12
CA LEU A 114 3.14 -12.78 5.33
C LEU A 114 3.48 -14.10 4.61
N GLN A 115 4.61 -14.17 3.92
CA GLN A 115 5.10 -15.35 3.18
C GLN A 115 4.07 -15.89 2.18
N LEU A 116 3.32 -15.03 1.51
CA LEU A 116 2.13 -15.44 0.74
C LEU A 116 2.45 -16.35 -0.46
N LYS A 117 3.68 -16.35 -0.97
CA LYS A 117 4.12 -17.29 -2.02
C LYS A 117 4.20 -18.72 -1.50
N ARG A 118 4.59 -18.91 -0.23
CA ARG A 118 4.74 -20.21 0.42
C ARG A 118 3.46 -20.63 1.15
N LEU A 119 2.83 -19.68 1.84
CA LEU A 119 1.66 -19.91 2.70
C LEU A 119 0.55 -18.89 2.39
N PRO A 120 -0.18 -19.05 1.27
CA PRO A 120 -1.24 -18.11 0.87
C PRO A 120 -2.36 -17.94 1.91
N ALA A 121 -2.57 -18.94 2.77
CA ALA A 121 -3.60 -18.91 3.82
C ALA A 121 -3.37 -17.81 4.87
N ASN A 122 -2.11 -17.38 5.08
CA ASN A 122 -1.76 -16.33 6.03
C ASN A 122 -2.50 -15.01 5.77
N ILE A 123 -2.90 -14.74 4.51
CA ILE A 123 -3.64 -13.54 4.13
C ILE A 123 -4.97 -13.39 4.90
N ARG A 124 -5.56 -14.50 5.37
CA ARG A 124 -6.84 -14.51 6.08
C ARG A 124 -6.72 -14.24 7.58
N GLN A 125 -5.53 -14.43 8.14
CA GLN A 125 -5.31 -14.40 9.59
C GLN A 125 -4.37 -13.27 10.00
N SER A 126 -3.47 -12.84 9.12
CA SER A 126 -2.39 -11.92 9.45
C SER A 126 -2.47 -10.63 8.64
N ALA A 127 -1.90 -9.56 9.20
CA ALA A 127 -1.68 -8.27 8.57
C ALA A 127 -0.26 -7.78 8.90
N LEU A 128 0.30 -6.91 8.05
CA LEU A 128 1.58 -6.26 8.32
C LEU A 128 1.32 -4.88 8.96
N LEU A 129 1.88 -4.63 10.14
CA LEU A 129 1.95 -3.31 10.76
C LEU A 129 3.33 -2.70 10.53
N ILE A 130 3.37 -1.49 10.00
CA ILE A 130 4.57 -0.69 9.76
C ILE A 130 4.44 0.57 10.62
N GLU A 131 5.34 0.72 11.58
CA GLU A 131 5.45 1.91 12.42
C GLU A 131 6.45 2.87 11.78
N LEU A 132 6.03 4.13 11.58
CA LEU A 132 6.84 5.19 11.01
C LEU A 132 7.16 6.25 12.07
N SER A 133 8.38 6.76 12.01
CA SER A 133 8.76 8.01 12.69
C SER A 133 8.64 9.18 11.72
N TYR A 134 8.01 10.26 12.16
CA TYR A 134 7.89 11.50 11.40
C TYR A 134 9.09 12.42 11.64
N ASN A 135 9.65 12.93 10.55
CA ASN A 135 10.73 13.90 10.54
C ASN A 135 10.24 15.16 9.82
N ALA A 136 10.39 16.34 10.42
CA ALA A 136 9.98 17.62 9.83
C ALA A 136 10.96 18.07 8.72
N HIS A 137 11.05 17.30 7.64
CA HIS A 137 11.94 17.56 6.52
C HIS A 137 11.26 18.43 5.45
N ALA A 138 12.02 19.35 4.84
CA ALA A 138 11.53 20.25 3.80
C ALA A 138 10.98 19.45 2.60
N GLU A 139 11.78 18.52 2.10
CA GLU A 139 11.38 17.60 1.03
C GLU A 139 10.48 16.48 1.54
N SER A 140 9.32 16.31 0.90
CA SER A 140 8.27 15.39 1.35
C SER A 140 8.67 13.90 1.40
N LEU A 141 9.68 13.49 0.64
CA LEU A 141 10.10 12.09 0.53
C LEU A 141 10.89 11.60 1.75
N TYR A 142 11.52 12.52 2.50
CA TYR A 142 12.33 12.22 3.68
C TYR A 142 11.59 12.48 5.00
N ARG A 143 10.28 12.74 4.94
CA ARG A 143 9.46 13.03 6.13
C ARG A 143 9.14 11.83 6.99
N PHE A 144 9.39 10.62 6.49
CA PHE A 144 9.13 9.38 7.22
C PHE A 144 10.35 8.48 7.17
N SER A 145 10.57 7.78 8.28
CA SER A 145 11.50 6.65 8.39
C SER A 145 10.76 5.48 9.03
N VAL A 146 11.17 4.25 8.72
CA VAL A 146 10.52 3.05 9.28
C VAL A 146 11.12 2.79 10.66
N ALA A 147 10.31 2.95 11.70
CA ALA A 147 10.70 2.71 13.08
C ALA A 147 10.69 1.21 13.40
N ASN A 148 9.62 0.51 13.01
CA ASN A 148 9.49 -0.93 13.25
C ASN A 148 8.48 -1.59 12.30
N THR A 149 8.50 -2.92 12.26
CA THR A 149 7.55 -3.73 11.50
C THR A 149 7.10 -4.94 12.31
N HIS A 150 5.79 -5.22 12.32
CA HIS A 150 5.20 -6.31 13.09
C HIS A 150 4.21 -7.11 12.25
N ILE A 151 4.15 -8.41 12.46
CA ILE A 151 3.05 -9.24 11.95
C ILE A 151 1.99 -9.28 13.05
N VAL A 152 0.79 -8.77 12.74
CA VAL A 152 -0.33 -8.70 13.69
C VAL A 152 -1.51 -9.53 13.18
N SER A 153 -2.44 -9.86 14.07
CA SER A 153 -3.70 -10.49 13.65
C SER A 153 -4.47 -9.53 12.74
N ARG A 154 -5.02 -10.05 11.65
CA ARG A 154 -5.92 -9.30 10.76
C ARG A 154 -7.15 -8.77 11.49
N THR A 155 -7.58 -9.46 12.56
CA THR A 155 -8.71 -9.02 13.39
C THR A 155 -8.44 -7.69 14.09
N PHE A 156 -7.18 -7.26 14.23
CA PHE A 156 -6.82 -5.95 14.78
C PHE A 156 -7.57 -4.80 14.07
N VAL A 157 -7.80 -4.93 12.76
CA VAL A 157 -8.57 -3.96 11.97
C VAL A 157 -10.03 -4.37 11.90
N THR A 158 -10.30 -5.61 11.50
CA THR A 158 -11.65 -6.01 11.08
C THR A 158 -12.63 -6.15 12.25
N SER A 159 -12.16 -6.24 13.49
CA SER A 159 -13.03 -6.28 14.68
C SER A 159 -13.41 -4.90 15.20
N HIS A 160 -12.59 -3.86 14.96
CA HIS A 160 -12.79 -2.52 15.52
C HIS A 160 -13.51 -1.56 14.56
N ASP A 161 -13.43 -1.80 13.26
CA ASP A 161 -14.02 -0.93 12.24
C ASP A 161 -14.84 -1.75 11.24
N PRO A 162 -16.17 -1.88 11.46
CA PRO A 162 -17.05 -2.64 10.59
C PRO A 162 -17.11 -2.12 9.15
N LEU A 163 -16.94 -0.80 8.94
CA LEU A 163 -16.97 -0.21 7.61
C LEU A 163 -15.72 -0.57 6.81
N VAL A 164 -14.55 -0.47 7.44
CA VAL A 164 -13.28 -0.92 6.83
C VAL A 164 -13.28 -2.44 6.64
N ALA A 165 -13.83 -3.21 7.59
CA ALA A 165 -13.98 -4.65 7.44
C ALA A 165 -14.84 -5.04 6.23
N ALA A 166 -15.95 -4.33 6.01
CA ALA A 166 -16.81 -4.52 4.84
C ALA A 166 -16.10 -4.15 3.52
N ASP A 167 -15.31 -3.07 3.51
CA ASP A 167 -14.50 -2.68 2.34
C ASP A 167 -13.47 -3.76 1.97
N ILE A 168 -12.73 -4.24 2.99
CA ILE A 168 -11.74 -5.30 2.84
C ILE A 168 -12.41 -6.58 2.31
N SER A 169 -13.57 -6.95 2.86
CA SER A 169 -14.30 -8.16 2.46
C SER A 169 -14.77 -8.08 1.01
N ARG A 170 -15.29 -6.92 0.58
CA ARG A 170 -15.71 -6.67 -0.82
C ARG A 170 -14.54 -6.80 -1.80
N ARG A 171 -13.38 -6.22 -1.46
CA ARG A 171 -12.15 -6.35 -2.26
C ARG A 171 -11.66 -7.79 -2.30
N GLU A 172 -11.77 -8.50 -1.18
CA GLU A 172 -11.33 -9.89 -1.10
C GLU A 172 -12.18 -10.82 -1.95
N GLU A 173 -13.50 -10.70 -1.88
CA GLU A 173 -14.42 -11.47 -2.71
C GLU A 173 -14.12 -11.25 -4.20
N ARG A 174 -13.99 -9.99 -4.61
CA ARG A 174 -13.62 -9.62 -5.98
C ARG A 174 -12.30 -10.24 -6.40
N CYS A 175 -11.24 -10.06 -5.61
CA CYS A 175 -9.90 -10.56 -5.90
C CYS A 175 -9.91 -12.10 -6.07
N ARG A 176 -10.58 -12.81 -5.16
CA ARG A 176 -10.73 -14.27 -5.23
C ARG A 176 -11.52 -14.72 -6.45
N ARG A 177 -12.61 -14.03 -6.80
CA ARG A 177 -13.39 -14.31 -8.02
C ARG A 177 -12.55 -14.16 -9.30
N SER A 178 -11.55 -13.29 -9.29
CA SER A 178 -10.58 -13.13 -10.37
C SER A 178 -9.38 -14.08 -10.30
N GLY A 179 -9.40 -15.07 -9.39
CA GLY A 179 -8.34 -16.06 -9.20
C GLY A 179 -7.17 -15.60 -8.33
N GLY A 180 -7.26 -14.41 -7.73
CA GLY A 180 -6.24 -13.87 -6.83
C GLY A 180 -6.23 -14.56 -5.46
N ILE A 181 -5.14 -14.36 -4.71
CA ILE A 181 -4.95 -14.95 -3.38
C ILE A 181 -5.95 -14.36 -2.37
N GLY A 182 -6.33 -13.09 -2.53
CA GLY A 182 -7.24 -12.34 -1.66
C GLY A 182 -6.73 -10.94 -1.37
N THR A 183 -7.25 -10.30 -0.32
CA THR A 183 -6.83 -8.95 0.08
C THR A 183 -5.86 -9.00 1.25
N LEU A 184 -4.62 -8.60 1.02
CA LEU A 184 -3.60 -8.35 2.03
C LEU A 184 -3.94 -7.05 2.77
N VAL A 185 -3.75 -7.01 4.09
CA VAL A 185 -3.97 -5.82 4.90
C VAL A 185 -2.64 -5.32 5.43
N ILE A 186 -2.32 -4.06 5.14
CA ILE A 186 -1.16 -3.35 5.68
C ILE A 186 -1.65 -2.18 6.50
N LEU A 187 -1.11 -2.03 7.71
CA LEU A 187 -1.33 -0.92 8.61
C LEU A 187 -0.07 -0.05 8.59
N VAL A 188 -0.22 1.23 8.28
CA VAL A 188 0.89 2.19 8.33
C VAL A 188 0.57 3.20 9.41
N GLN A 189 1.28 3.10 10.53
CA GLN A 189 1.05 3.91 11.72
C GLN A 189 2.16 4.93 11.90
N CYS A 190 1.80 6.16 12.27
CA CYS A 190 2.74 7.19 12.68
C CYS A 190 2.14 7.98 13.85
N GLY A 191 2.76 7.86 15.02
CA GLY A 191 2.17 8.36 16.26
C GLY A 191 0.79 7.73 16.52
N GLY A 192 -0.22 8.55 16.79
CA GLY A 192 -1.62 8.11 16.97
C GLY A 192 -2.41 7.94 15.67
N ILE A 193 -1.80 8.17 14.49
CA ILE A 193 -2.50 8.07 13.21
C ILE A 193 -2.20 6.73 12.58
N SER A 194 -3.24 6.00 12.17
CA SER A 194 -3.10 4.73 11.46
C SER A 194 -3.81 4.77 10.10
N GLN A 195 -3.10 4.35 9.06
CA GLN A 195 -3.65 4.16 7.72
C GLN A 195 -3.77 2.68 7.40
N VAL A 196 -5.00 2.23 7.15
CA VAL A 196 -5.27 0.89 6.62
C VAL A 196 -5.14 0.89 5.10
N MET A 197 -4.37 -0.05 4.56
CA MET A 197 -4.15 -0.26 3.14
C MET A 197 -4.55 -1.70 2.75
N PRO A 198 -5.76 -1.89 2.20
CA PRO A 198 -6.15 -3.13 1.55
C PRO A 198 -5.45 -3.26 0.19
N VAL A 199 -4.74 -4.36 -0.04
CA VAL A 199 -4.01 -4.65 -1.28
C VAL A 199 -4.51 -5.97 -1.85
N GLU A 200 -5.14 -5.93 -3.03
CA GLU A 200 -5.55 -7.14 -3.74
C GLU A 200 -4.30 -7.87 -4.29
N VAL A 201 -4.15 -9.15 -3.96
CA VAL A 201 -2.97 -9.95 -4.31
C VAL A 201 -3.30 -10.85 -5.49
N ASP A 202 -2.56 -10.66 -6.58
CA ASP A 202 -2.71 -11.41 -7.83
C ASP A 202 -2.60 -12.94 -7.66
N PRO A 203 -3.10 -13.71 -8.65
CA PRO A 203 -2.91 -15.16 -8.67
C PRO A 203 -1.42 -15.52 -8.57
N PRO A 204 -1.04 -16.58 -7.82
CA PRO A 204 0.36 -16.99 -7.67
C PRO A 204 1.11 -17.16 -9.00
N SER A 205 0.42 -17.59 -10.06
CA SER A 205 0.99 -17.77 -11.40
C SER A 205 1.42 -16.47 -12.09
N LYS A 206 0.89 -15.32 -11.66
CA LYS A 206 1.28 -13.99 -12.17
C LYS A 206 2.38 -13.35 -11.33
N ILE A 207 2.75 -13.95 -10.20
CA ILE A 207 3.77 -13.42 -9.28
C ILE A 207 5.12 -13.98 -9.69
N SER A 208 5.82 -13.26 -10.56
CA SER A 208 7.10 -13.69 -11.14
C SER A 208 8.31 -13.47 -10.23
N TRP A 209 8.19 -12.60 -9.23
CA TRP A 209 9.31 -12.17 -8.41
C TRP A 209 9.65 -13.11 -7.26
N ASP A 210 10.88 -13.00 -6.77
CA ASP A 210 11.48 -13.94 -5.82
C ASP A 210 11.03 -13.72 -4.37
N PRO A 211 10.92 -14.78 -3.54
CA PRO A 211 10.78 -14.62 -2.10
C PRO A 211 12.05 -13.99 -1.50
N ARG A 212 11.88 -13.08 -0.54
CA ARG A 212 12.98 -12.31 0.07
C ARG A 212 12.75 -12.18 1.57
N ASP A 213 13.69 -12.73 2.34
CA ASP A 213 13.65 -12.64 3.82
C ASP A 213 14.13 -11.28 4.33
N ASP A 214 14.93 -10.54 3.56
CA ASP A 214 15.44 -9.20 3.88
C ASP A 214 14.48 -8.06 3.49
N TRP A 215 13.18 -8.37 3.37
CA TRP A 215 12.17 -7.41 2.93
C TRP A 215 12.09 -6.17 3.82
N ALA A 216 12.40 -6.31 5.11
CA ALA A 216 12.36 -5.22 6.08
C ALA A 216 13.52 -4.23 5.90
N GLU A 217 14.74 -4.72 5.63
CA GLU A 217 15.88 -3.88 5.26
C GLU A 217 15.59 -3.06 4.00
N VAL A 218 14.92 -3.69 3.03
CA VAL A 218 14.64 -3.09 1.73
C VAL A 218 13.58 -2.02 1.84
N LEU A 219 12.53 -2.28 2.61
CA LEU A 219 11.53 -1.28 2.97
C LEU A 219 12.18 -0.06 3.61
N ARG A 220 13.05 -0.28 4.62
CA ARG A 220 13.82 0.79 5.28
C ARG A 220 14.65 1.58 4.28
N HIS A 221 15.46 0.90 3.47
CA HIS A 221 16.34 1.54 2.50
C HIS A 221 15.60 2.44 1.52
N PHE A 222 14.52 1.97 0.89
CA PHE A 222 13.77 2.78 -0.07
C PHE A 222 13.08 3.98 0.58
N VAL A 223 12.55 3.82 1.79
CA VAL A 223 11.92 4.90 2.54
C VAL A 223 12.94 5.97 2.94
N GLU A 224 14.06 5.56 3.55
CA GLU A 224 15.09 6.48 4.05
C GLU A 224 15.86 7.19 2.92
N SER A 225 16.01 6.55 1.78
CA SER A 225 16.59 7.16 0.57
C SER A 225 15.59 8.01 -0.24
N GLY A 226 14.34 8.14 0.22
CA GLY A 226 13.30 8.91 -0.45
C GLY A 226 12.92 8.35 -1.83
N ARG A 227 13.15 7.06 -2.07
CA ARG A 227 13.01 6.44 -3.39
C ARG A 227 11.61 5.90 -3.64
N THR A 228 11.05 6.27 -4.79
CA THR A 228 9.69 5.90 -5.18
C THR A 228 9.63 4.97 -6.39
N ASP A 229 10.79 4.51 -6.86
CA ASP A 229 10.96 3.74 -8.09
C ASP A 229 11.11 2.24 -7.85
N PHE A 230 10.79 1.75 -6.63
CA PHE A 230 10.93 0.34 -6.23
C PHE A 230 10.43 -0.66 -7.28
N LYS A 231 11.27 -1.67 -7.56
CA LYS A 231 11.00 -2.77 -8.49
C LYS A 231 11.46 -4.11 -7.92
N PRO A 232 10.57 -5.11 -7.79
CA PRO A 232 10.94 -6.42 -7.27
C PRO A 232 11.76 -7.23 -8.31
N ILE A 233 12.64 -8.10 -7.84
CA ILE A 233 13.48 -8.94 -8.71
C ILE A 233 12.78 -10.25 -9.04
N SER A 234 12.90 -10.70 -10.30
CA SER A 234 12.50 -12.05 -10.73
C SER A 234 13.71 -12.82 -11.27
N THR A 235 14.12 -13.91 -10.63
CA THR A 235 15.19 -14.76 -11.16
C THR A 235 14.59 -15.83 -12.07
N THR A 236 15.06 -15.90 -13.33
CA THR A 236 14.61 -16.90 -14.31
C THR A 236 15.77 -17.79 -14.76
N ALA A 237 15.46 -18.92 -15.42
CA ALA A 237 16.47 -19.80 -16.02
C ALA A 237 17.33 -19.12 -17.10
N ARG A 238 16.90 -17.96 -17.63
CA ARG A 238 17.64 -17.14 -18.61
C ARG A 238 18.42 -15.98 -17.97
N GLY A 239 18.46 -15.92 -16.63
CA GLY A 239 19.09 -14.84 -15.87
C GLY A 239 18.09 -14.03 -15.05
N VAL A 240 18.58 -12.98 -14.41
CA VAL A 240 17.79 -12.07 -13.57
C VAL A 240 17.00 -11.11 -14.46
N VAL A 241 15.67 -11.14 -14.34
CA VAL A 241 14.74 -10.23 -15.03
C VAL A 241 14.21 -9.21 -14.02
N TYR A 242 14.34 -7.94 -14.39
CA TYR A 242 13.92 -6.80 -13.59
C TYR A 242 12.48 -6.42 -13.97
N GLY A 243 11.53 -6.64 -13.05
CA GLY A 243 10.10 -6.34 -13.24
C GLY A 243 9.75 -4.88 -13.00
#